data_AF-A0A7X6I7B7-F1
#
_entry.id   AF-A0A7X6I7B7-F1
#
_cell.length_a   1.000
_cell.length_b   1.000
_cell.length_c   1.000
_cell.angle_alpha   90.00
_cell.angle_beta   90.00
_cell.angle_gamma   90.00
#
_symmetry.space_group_name_H-M   'P 1'
#
loop_
_entity.id
_entity.type
_entity.pdbx_description
1 polymer ?
#
loop_
_entity_poly.entity_id
_entity_poly.type
_entity_poly.pdbx_seq_one_letter_code
_entity_poly.pdbx_strand_id
1 'polypeptide(L)' 'MSILLRIFRRPDYNSDTTEFIEQLKATKPSVEAGQRAGRALLWDKHVDRDASREWKAARVRQKAYVYFSKPDSR' A
#
# COMPACT_ATOMS: atom_id res chain seq x y z
N MET A 1 -18.45 -28.59 13.86
CA MET A 1 -19.77 -27.93 13.89
C MET A 1 -19.87 -26.91 12.77
N SER A 2 -20.08 -27.30 11.49
CA SER A 2 -20.35 -26.33 10.39
C SER A 2 -20.70 -27.01 9.05
N ILE A 3 -21.65 -27.96 9.04
CA ILE A 3 -22.20 -28.49 7.78
C ILE A 3 -23.43 -27.67 7.34
N LEU A 4 -24.20 -27.15 8.30
CA LEU A 4 -25.44 -26.41 8.04
C LEU A 4 -25.22 -25.00 7.44
N LEU A 5 -24.13 -24.31 7.78
CA LEU A 5 -23.80 -22.97 7.25
C LEU A 5 -23.46 -22.98 5.74
N ARG A 6 -23.11 -24.14 5.17
CA ARG A 6 -22.76 -24.27 3.75
C ARG A 6 -23.96 -24.47 2.84
N ILE A 7 -25.10 -24.94 3.36
CA ILE A 7 -26.28 -25.30 2.55
C ILE A 7 -26.99 -24.04 2.02
N PHE A 8 -26.96 -22.92 2.75
CA PHE A 8 -27.58 -21.65 2.35
C PHE A 8 -26.57 -20.57 1.91
N ARG A 9 -25.28 -20.93 1.78
CA ARG A 9 -24.27 -19.97 1.36
C ARG A 9 -24.42 -19.70 -0.13
N ARG A 10 -24.72 -18.45 -0.48
CA ARG A 10 -24.64 -17.97 -1.86
C ARG A 10 -23.17 -17.90 -2.31
N PRO A 11 -22.87 -18.15 -3.59
CA PRO A 11 -21.53 -17.90 -4.11
C PRO A 11 -21.16 -16.43 -3.89
N ASP A 12 -19.88 -16.19 -3.60
CA ASP A 12 -19.38 -14.83 -3.44
C ASP A 12 -19.55 -14.10 -4.78
N TYR A 13 -20.02 -12.85 -4.74
CA TYR A 13 -20.19 -12.06 -5.96
C TYR A 13 -18.82 -11.85 -6.62
N ASN A 14 -18.74 -12.16 -7.91
CA ASN A 14 -17.61 -11.84 -8.76
C ASN A 14 -18.05 -10.79 -9.78
N SER A 15 -17.29 -9.71 -9.88
CA SER A 15 -17.58 -8.66 -10.86
C SER A 15 -17.03 -9.06 -12.23
N ASP A 16 -17.65 -8.57 -13.31
CA ASP A 16 -17.18 -8.78 -14.67
C ASP A 16 -15.70 -8.34 -14.83
N THR A 17 -15.31 -7.26 -14.13
CA THR A 17 -13.92 -6.78 -14.09
C THR A 17 -12.99 -7.81 -13.45
N THR A 18 -13.41 -8.44 -12.36
CA THR A 18 -12.61 -9.48 -11.69
C THR A 18 -12.44 -10.69 -12.60
N GLU A 19 -13.52 -11.15 -13.21
CA GLU A 19 -13.47 -12.27 -14.16
C GLU A 19 -12.56 -11.97 -15.36
N PHE A 20 -12.66 -10.76 -15.93
CA PHE A 20 -11.76 -10.30 -16.98
C PHE A 20 -10.28 -10.32 -16.56
N ILE A 21 -9.96 -9.83 -15.37
CA ILE A 21 -8.57 -9.81 -14.87
C ILE A 21 -8.04 -11.23 -14.70
N GLU A 22 -8.83 -12.13 -14.13
CA GLU A 22 -8.43 -13.54 -13.96
C GLU A 22 -8.19 -14.22 -15.32
N GLN A 23 -9.10 -14.04 -16.29
CA GLN A 23 -8.93 -14.57 -17.64
C GLN A 23 -7.70 -13.98 -18.35
N LEU A 24 -7.44 -12.68 -18.19
CA LEU A 24 -6.26 -12.01 -18.75
C LEU A 24 -4.96 -12.63 -18.20
N LYS A 25 -4.90 -12.84 -16.89
CA LYS A 25 -3.72 -13.45 -16.23
C LYS A 25 -3.51 -14.89 -16.66
N ALA A 26 -4.58 -15.68 -16.77
CA ALA A 26 -4.52 -17.07 -17.24
C ALA A 26 -4.01 -17.14 -18.68
N THR A 27 -4.51 -16.27 -19.55
CA THR A 27 -4.11 -16.22 -20.97
C THR A 27 -2.70 -15.68 -21.15
N LYS A 28 -2.25 -14.75 -20.30
CA LYS A 28 -0.94 -14.08 -20.40
C LYS A 28 -0.21 -14.08 -19.05
N PRO A 29 0.42 -15.20 -18.65
CA PRO A 29 1.12 -15.30 -17.37
C PRO A 29 2.28 -14.29 -17.21
N SER A 30 2.86 -13.80 -18.31
CA SER A 30 3.95 -12.82 -18.32
C SER A 30 3.54 -11.42 -17.84
N VAL A 31 2.24 -11.11 -17.80
CA VAL A 31 1.73 -9.79 -17.38
C VAL A 31 2.15 -9.47 -15.95
N GLU A 32 2.13 -10.45 -15.03
CA GLU A 32 2.55 -10.20 -13.65
C GLU A 32 4.05 -9.90 -13.54
N ALA A 33 4.89 -10.57 -14.33
CA ALA A 33 6.31 -10.29 -14.39
C ALA A 33 6.57 -8.86 -14.89
N GLY A 34 5.85 -8.44 -15.94
CA GLY A 34 5.89 -7.06 -16.45
C GLY A 34 5.43 -6.02 -15.42
N GLN A 35 4.34 -6.30 -14.69
CA GLN A 35 3.88 -5.42 -13.61
C GLN A 35 4.92 -5.29 -12.50
N ARG A 36 5.54 -6.40 -12.05
CA ARG A 36 6.60 -6.36 -11.04
C ARG A 36 7.81 -5.56 -11.53
N ALA A 37 8.25 -5.77 -12.77
CA ALA A 37 9.34 -5.02 -13.37
C ALA A 37 9.01 -3.52 -13.46
N GLY A 38 7.80 -3.16 -13.90
CA GLY A 38 7.35 -1.77 -13.98
C GLY A 38 7.29 -1.08 -12.62
N ARG A 39 6.81 -1.78 -11.57
CA ARG A 39 6.85 -1.26 -10.20
C ARG A 39 8.28 -1.09 -9.69
N ALA A 40 9.16 -2.05 -9.98
CA ALA A 40 10.56 -1.99 -9.56
C ALA A 40 11.33 -0.78 -10.09
N LEU A 41 10.88 -0.16 -11.19
CA LEU A 41 11.53 1.02 -11.76
C LEU A 41 11.34 2.28 -10.90
N LEU A 42 10.10 2.60 -10.53
CA LEU A 42 9.76 3.92 -9.95
C LEU A 42 8.94 3.84 -8.65
N TRP A 43 8.43 2.66 -8.30
CA TRP A 43 7.49 2.49 -7.19
C TRP A 43 8.08 1.72 -6.01
N ASP A 44 8.73 0.58 -6.28
CA ASP A 44 9.37 -0.21 -5.22
C ASP A 44 10.69 0.45 -4.83
N LYS A 45 10.65 1.27 -3.77
CA LYS A 45 11.83 1.93 -3.21
C LYS A 45 12.42 1.08 -2.10
N HIS A 46 13.73 0.80 -2.19
CA HIS A 46 14.45 0.24 -1.03
C HIS A 46 14.54 1.29 0.08
N VAL A 47 14.03 0.95 1.26
CA VAL A 47 14.06 1.82 2.45
C VAL A 47 15.07 1.24 3.44
N ASP A 48 16.17 1.94 3.63
CA ASP A 48 17.12 1.64 4.68
C ASP A 48 16.48 1.92 6.05
N ARG A 49 16.31 0.86 6.85
CA ARG A 49 15.66 0.93 8.15
C ARG A 49 16.57 1.50 9.23
N ASP A 50 17.89 1.35 9.09
CA ASP A 50 18.88 1.94 9.99
C ASP A 50 18.92 3.45 9.79
N ALA A 51 19.08 3.91 8.55
CA ALA A 51 19.02 5.33 8.22
C ALA A 51 17.67 5.97 8.65
N SER A 52 16.55 5.26 8.49
CA SER A 52 15.24 5.73 8.96
C SER A 52 15.19 5.93 10.48
N ARG A 53 15.86 5.06 11.27
CA ARG A 53 15.96 5.21 12.73
C ARG A 53 16.82 6.41 13.10
N GLU A 54 17.97 6.57 12.45
CA GLU A 54 18.90 7.68 12.69
C GLU A 54 18.25 9.03 12.37
N TRP A 55 17.53 9.15 11.24
CA TRP A 55 16.80 10.38 10.91
C TRP A 55 15.68 10.71 11.90
N LYS A 56 15.03 9.69 12.49
CA LYS A 56 14.05 9.91 13.56
C LYS A 56 14.73 10.39 14.84
N ALA A 57 15.88 9.83 15.19
CA ALA A 57 16.65 10.25 16.37
C ALA A 57 17.22 11.68 16.21
N ALA A 58 17.67 12.05 15.02
CA ALA A 58 18.23 13.36 14.70
C ALA A 58 17.17 14.46 14.46
N ARG A 59 15.88 14.18 14.64
CA ARG A 59 14.79 15.10 14.28
C ARG A 59 14.79 16.34 15.19
N VAL A 60 14.99 17.51 14.61
CA VAL A 60 14.85 18.81 15.28
C VAL A 60 13.39 19.26 15.29
N ARG A 61 12.89 19.77 16.43
CA ARG A 61 11.53 20.33 16.52
C ARG A 61 11.41 21.56 15.63
N GLN A 62 10.56 21.48 14.60
CA GLN A 62 10.21 22.59 13.74
C GLN A 62 9.03 23.39 14.31
N LYS A 63 9.00 24.71 14.12
CA LYS A 63 7.83 25.53 14.43
C LYS A 63 6.69 25.19 13.45
N ALA A 64 5.44 25.28 13.90
CA ALA A 64 4.27 24.97 13.06
C ALA A 64 4.14 25.90 11.85
N TYR A 65 4.60 27.14 12.00
CA TYR A 65 4.62 28.12 10.92
C TYR A 65 5.91 28.95 11.02
N VAL A 66 6.56 29.17 9.87
CA VAL A 66 7.89 29.82 9.78
C VAL A 66 7.89 31.21 10.41
N TYR A 67 6.80 31.96 10.23
CA TYR A 67 6.65 33.33 10.72
C TYR A 67 5.88 33.45 12.03
N PHE A 68 5.59 32.34 12.71
CA PHE A 68 4.93 32.42 14.01
C PHE A 68 5.91 32.94 15.07
N SER A 69 5.81 34.24 15.34
CA SER A 69 6.33 34.86 16.56
C SER A 69 5.38 34.49 17.70
N LYS A 70 5.85 33.67 18.65
CA LYS A 70 5.12 33.49 19.90
C LYS A 70 4.97 34.87 20.56
N PRO A 71 3.76 35.31 20.93
CA PRO A 71 3.62 36.51 21.74
C PRO A 71 4.36 36.28 23.06
N ASP A 72 5.17 37.26 23.45
CA ASP A 72 5.89 37.24 24.72
C ASP A 72 4.85 37.32 25.84
N SER A 73 4.78 36.29 26.68
CA SER A 73 3.85 36.24 27.81
C SER A 73 4.43 37.06 28.96
N ARG A 74 4.23 38.39 28.89
CA ARG A 74 4.32 39.28 30.06
C ARG A 74 2.95 39.46 30.69
#